data_AF-A0A7J3J1I1-F1
#
_entry.id   AF-A0A7J3J1I1-F1
#
_cell.length_a   1.000
_cell.length_b   1.000
_cell.length_c   1.000
_cell.angle_alpha   90.00
_cell.angle_beta   90.00
_cell.angle_gamma   90.00
#
_symmetry.space_group_name_H-M   'P 1'
#
loop_
_entity.id
_entity.type
_entity.pdbx_description
1 polymer ?
#
loop_
_entity_poly.entity_id
_entity_poly.type
_entity_poly.pdbx_seq_one_letter_code
_entity_poly.pdbx_strand_id
1 'polypeptide(L)'
;MKTQMLRGKRGLSTVVTSLIILVVSVLLATVVTFYAVNVATTRVQEESLLVTKQHIWYNSTGDYSVAAFVIINTGGRDAIIDKISVRGQECSWANVYYWKTISTPVQADLNVTMVPVPQMDGRWGEIFKYLGNNENFQQASND
;
A
#
# COMPACT_ATOMS: atom_id res chain seq x y z
N MET A 1 70.19 -28.33 41.01
CA MET A 1 68.97 -28.74 40.30
C MET A 1 68.21 -27.46 39.92
N LYS A 2 68.05 -27.18 38.62
CA LYS A 2 67.66 -25.84 38.09
C LYS A 2 66.14 -25.79 37.93
N THR A 3 65.44 -25.12 38.86
CA THR A 3 63.97 -25.04 38.84
C THR A 3 63.52 -23.98 37.83
N GLN A 4 62.95 -24.41 36.70
CA GLN A 4 62.39 -23.48 35.72
C GLN A 4 61.02 -23.00 36.20
N MET A 5 60.92 -21.70 36.55
CA MET A 5 59.65 -21.01 36.79
C MET A 5 58.84 -20.95 35.49
N LEU A 6 57.81 -21.78 35.37
CA LEU A 6 56.79 -21.67 34.33
C LEU A 6 55.93 -20.41 34.62
N ARG A 7 56.25 -19.29 33.96
CA ARG A 7 55.57 -17.99 34.08
C ARG A 7 54.06 -18.15 33.83
N GLY A 8 53.25 -17.73 34.80
CA GLY A 8 51.79 -17.81 34.77
C GLY A 8 51.14 -16.86 33.75
N LYS A 9 50.78 -17.40 32.57
CA LYS A 9 49.83 -16.76 31.63
C LYS A 9 48.36 -17.15 31.89
N ARG A 10 48.10 -18.04 32.86
CA ARG A 10 46.78 -18.63 33.10
C ARG A 10 45.71 -17.63 33.58
N GLY A 11 46.09 -16.58 34.31
CA GLY A 11 45.17 -15.55 34.78
C GLY A 11 44.74 -14.52 33.72
N LEU A 12 45.52 -14.36 32.65
CA LEU A 12 45.20 -13.41 31.58
C LEU A 12 44.17 -13.99 30.60
N SER A 13 44.16 -15.32 30.42
CA SER A 13 43.26 -16.00 29.47
C SER A 13 41.79 -15.85 29.87
N THR A 14 41.46 -15.91 31.16
CA THR A 14 40.07 -15.76 31.63
C THR A 14 39.54 -14.35 31.36
N VAL A 15 40.38 -13.33 31.59
CA VAL A 15 40.06 -11.93 31.30
C VAL A 15 39.87 -11.73 29.80
N VAL A 16 40.78 -12.25 28.97
CA VAL A 16 40.69 -12.13 27.51
C VAL A 16 39.43 -12.83 26.98
N THR A 17 39.10 -14.03 27.46
CA THR A 17 37.87 -14.73 27.07
C THR A 17 36.62 -13.95 27.47
N SER A 18 36.58 -13.36 28.68
CA SER A 18 35.47 -12.49 29.08
C SER A 18 35.33 -11.23 28.21
N LEU A 19 36.46 -10.66 27.78
CA LEU A 19 36.47 -9.47 26.92
C LEU A 19 35.97 -9.80 25.50
N ILE A 20 36.36 -10.96 24.96
CA ILE A 20 35.90 -11.45 23.67
C ILE A 20 34.38 -11.70 23.70
N ILE A 21 33.90 -12.41 24.73
CA ILE A 21 32.46 -12.68 24.88
C ILE A 21 31.69 -11.36 25.02
N LEU A 22 32.21 -10.40 25.79
CA LEU A 22 31.58 -9.10 25.96
C LEU A 22 31.46 -8.36 24.62
N VAL A 23 32.55 -8.26 23.88
CA VAL A 23 32.55 -7.57 22.58
C VAL A 23 31.62 -8.26 21.59
N VAL A 24 31.71 -9.59 21.46
CA VAL A 24 30.84 -10.36 20.55
C VAL A 24 29.37 -10.21 20.94
N SER A 25 29.05 -10.22 22.23
CA SER A 25 27.67 -10.06 22.70
C SER A 25 27.08 -8.70 22.31
N VAL A 26 27.85 -7.62 22.45
CA VAL A 26 27.42 -6.26 22.07
C VAL A 26 27.27 -6.14 20.55
N LEU A 27 28.21 -6.70 19.78
CA LEU A 27 28.14 -6.69 18.32
C LEU A 27 26.92 -7.47 17.79
N LEU A 28 26.60 -8.62 18.38
CA LEU A 28 25.42 -9.39 17.99
C LEU A 28 24.12 -8.67 18.40
N ALA A 29 24.10 -8.06 19.59
CA ALA A 29 22.92 -7.34 20.08
C ALA A 29 22.56 -6.16 19.18
N THR A 30 23.53 -5.38 18.71
CA THR A 30 23.28 -4.26 17.79
C THR A 30 22.75 -4.74 16.45
N VAL A 31 23.35 -5.77 15.85
CA VAL A 31 22.90 -6.34 14.57
C VAL A 31 21.46 -6.83 14.65
N VAL A 32 21.11 -7.59 15.70
CA VAL A 32 19.74 -8.09 15.90
C VAL A 32 18.75 -6.94 16.10
N THR A 33 19.14 -5.90 16.85
CA THR A 33 18.29 -4.72 17.07
C THR A 33 18.06 -3.96 15.78
N PHE A 34 19.10 -3.68 14.99
CA PHE A 34 18.97 -3.03 13.68
C PHE A 34 18.11 -3.84 12.72
N TYR A 35 18.28 -5.16 12.68
CA TYR A 35 17.42 -6.04 11.88
C TYR A 35 15.96 -5.97 12.34
N ALA A 36 15.70 -6.09 13.63
CA ALA A 36 14.36 -6.02 14.19
C ALA A 36 13.68 -4.68 13.91
N VAL A 37 14.40 -3.57 14.05
CA VAL A 37 13.89 -2.23 13.72
C VAL A 37 13.53 -2.16 12.25
N ASN A 38 14.41 -2.60 11.35
CA ASN A 38 14.15 -2.56 9.92
C ASN A 38 12.95 -3.44 9.51
N VAL A 39 12.80 -4.61 10.15
CA VAL A 39 11.64 -5.49 9.93
C VAL A 39 10.36 -4.84 10.45
N ALA A 40 10.38 -4.24 11.65
CA ALA A 40 9.21 -3.58 12.21
C ALA A 40 8.80 -2.35 11.39
N THR A 41 9.75 -1.50 10.98
CA THR A 41 9.43 -0.28 10.22
C THR A 41 8.91 -0.56 8.81
N THR A 42 9.35 -1.65 8.18
CA THR A 42 8.89 -2.03 6.83
C THR A 42 7.61 -2.87 6.82
N ARG A 43 7.29 -3.59 7.91
CA ARG A 43 6.09 -4.43 7.99
C ARG A 43 4.89 -3.76 8.66
N VAL A 44 5.10 -2.69 9.43
CA VAL A 44 4.00 -1.93 10.08
C VAL A 44 3.34 -0.95 9.11
N GLN A 45 3.94 -0.69 7.95
CA GLN A 45 3.29 0.06 6.87
C GLN A 45 2.34 -0.85 6.11
N GLU A 46 1.19 -1.14 6.72
CA GLU A 46 0.14 -1.92 6.07
C GLU A 46 -0.53 -1.09 4.98
N GLU A 47 -0.62 -1.67 3.78
CA GLU A 47 -1.48 -1.18 2.71
C GLU A 47 -2.92 -1.57 3.07
N SER A 48 -3.76 -0.59 3.37
CA SER A 48 -5.15 -0.82 3.78
C SER A 48 -6.08 0.05 2.94
N LEU A 49 -6.88 -0.60 2.10
CA LEU A 49 -7.87 0.05 1.26
C LEU A 49 -9.28 -0.23 1.79
N LEU A 50 -10.05 0.84 1.93
CA LEU A 50 -11.47 0.76 2.23
C LEU A 50 -12.27 1.10 0.97
N VAL A 51 -13.10 0.17 0.52
CA VAL A 51 -14.05 0.39 -0.58
C VAL A 51 -15.41 0.76 0.03
N THR A 52 -15.99 1.85 -0.42
CA THR A 52 -17.31 2.33 0.04
C THR A 52 -18.20 2.70 -1.13
N LYS A 53 -19.51 2.76 -0.90
CA LYS A 53 -20.53 3.20 -1.88
C LYS A 53 -20.46 2.44 -3.21
N GLN A 54 -20.27 1.13 -3.14
CA GLN A 54 -20.21 0.28 -4.33
C GLN A 54 -21.59 0.11 -4.93
N HIS A 55 -21.75 0.52 -6.20
CA HIS A 55 -22.96 0.35 -6.98
C HIS A 55 -22.63 -0.22 -8.37
N ILE A 56 -23.50 -1.09 -8.85
CA ILE A 56 -23.43 -1.66 -10.20
C ILE A 56 -24.81 -1.50 -10.83
N TRP A 57 -24.85 -0.86 -11.98
CA TRP A 57 -26.06 -0.66 -12.76
C TRP A 57 -25.93 -1.34 -14.12
N TYR A 58 -27.06 -1.86 -14.59
CA TYR A 58 -27.17 -2.45 -15.92
C TYR A 58 -28.24 -1.69 -16.70
N ASN A 59 -27.91 -1.29 -17.92
CA ASN A 59 -28.86 -0.68 -18.84
C ASN A 59 -29.30 -1.71 -19.89
N SER A 60 -30.57 -2.11 -19.84
CA SER A 60 -31.16 -3.08 -20.77
C SER A 60 -31.44 -2.53 -22.17
N THR A 61 -31.47 -1.21 -22.36
CA THR A 61 -31.71 -0.57 -23.66
C THR A 61 -30.42 -0.40 -24.45
N GLY A 62 -29.30 -0.18 -23.75
CA GLY A 62 -27.98 0.04 -24.36
C GLY A 62 -27.02 -1.15 -24.27
N ASP A 63 -27.44 -2.26 -23.64
CA ASP A 63 -26.63 -3.46 -23.41
C ASP A 63 -25.25 -3.19 -22.80
N TYR A 64 -25.20 -2.34 -21.78
CA TYR A 64 -23.97 -2.04 -21.06
C TYR A 64 -24.16 -2.04 -19.54
N SER A 65 -23.08 -2.33 -18.82
CA SER A 65 -23.02 -2.32 -17.35
C SER A 65 -22.01 -1.27 -16.90
N VAL A 66 -22.33 -0.56 -15.81
CA VAL A 66 -21.43 0.43 -15.20
C VAL A 66 -21.34 0.14 -13.71
N ALA A 67 -20.12 0.19 -13.18
CA ALA A 67 -19.86 0.12 -11.76
C ALA A 67 -19.22 1.42 -11.28
N ALA A 68 -19.59 1.87 -10.10
CA ALA A 68 -18.96 2.99 -9.42
C ALA A 68 -18.71 2.62 -7.96
N PHE A 69 -17.58 3.03 -7.42
CA PHE A 69 -17.19 2.82 -6.03
C PHE A 69 -16.18 3.88 -5.63
N VAL A 70 -16.08 4.14 -4.33
CA VAL A 70 -15.08 5.05 -3.76
C VAL A 70 -14.03 4.23 -3.01
N ILE A 71 -12.76 4.43 -3.35
CA ILE A 71 -11.63 3.85 -2.64
C ILE A 71 -11.03 4.90 -1.73
N ILE A 72 -10.83 4.54 -0.46
CA ILE A 72 -10.11 5.33 0.53
C ILE A 72 -8.87 4.55 0.93
N ASN A 73 -7.70 5.15 0.70
CA ASN A 73 -6.47 4.61 1.26
C ASN A 73 -6.37 5.01 2.73
N THR A 74 -6.50 4.00 3.60
CA THR A 74 -6.36 4.13 5.06
C THR A 74 -5.00 3.65 5.55
N GLY A 75 -4.18 3.10 4.65
CA GLY A 75 -2.83 2.63 4.93
C GLY A 75 -1.79 3.75 4.97
N GLY A 76 -0.58 3.40 5.39
CA GLY A 76 0.55 4.33 5.48
C GLY A 76 1.37 4.48 4.19
N ARG A 77 0.94 3.83 3.10
CA ARG A 77 1.69 3.71 1.83
C ARG A 77 0.76 3.82 0.64
N ASP A 78 1.30 4.19 -0.52
CA ASP A 78 0.55 4.19 -1.77
C ASP A 78 0.13 2.76 -2.16
N ALA A 79 -1.05 2.63 -2.74
CA ALA A 79 -1.57 1.36 -3.24
C ALA A 79 -1.66 1.38 -4.76
N ILE A 80 -1.35 0.25 -5.38
CA ILE A 80 -1.44 0.04 -6.84
C ILE A 80 -2.54 -0.98 -7.10
N ILE A 81 -3.46 -0.67 -8.01
CA ILE A 81 -4.57 -1.56 -8.38
C ILE A 81 -4.16 -2.29 -9.66
N ASP A 82 -4.06 -3.60 -9.58
CA ASP A 82 -3.67 -4.45 -10.73
C ASP A 82 -4.85 -4.87 -11.61
N LYS A 83 -6.02 -5.06 -10.99
CA LYS A 83 -7.21 -5.52 -11.71
C LYS A 83 -8.50 -5.14 -11.00
N ILE A 84 -9.52 -4.80 -11.79
CA ILE A 84 -10.90 -4.67 -11.33
C ILE A 84 -11.72 -5.77 -12.00
N SER A 85 -12.34 -6.63 -11.20
CA SER A 85 -13.22 -7.68 -11.70
C SER A 85 -14.52 -7.76 -10.90
N VAL A 86 -15.64 -7.90 -11.60
CA VAL A 86 -16.97 -8.06 -11.01
C VAL A 86 -17.51 -9.42 -11.41
N ARG A 87 -17.80 -10.28 -10.43
CA ARG A 87 -18.31 -11.65 -10.66
C ARG A 87 -17.46 -12.49 -11.64
N GLY A 88 -16.13 -12.28 -11.62
CA GLY A 88 -15.20 -13.01 -12.48
C GLY A 88 -15.08 -12.46 -13.91
N GLN A 89 -15.76 -11.36 -14.24
CA GLN A 89 -15.55 -10.60 -15.47
C GLN A 89 -14.60 -9.45 -15.21
N GLU A 90 -13.57 -9.32 -16.02
CA GLU A 90 -12.55 -8.28 -15.92
C GLU A 90 -12.99 -7.00 -16.63
N CYS A 91 -12.69 -5.85 -16.02
CA CYS A 91 -12.87 -4.55 -16.66
C CYS A 91 -11.55 -4.12 -17.33
N SER A 92 -11.60 -3.82 -18.62
CA SER A 92 -10.46 -3.21 -19.32
C SER A 92 -10.19 -1.81 -18.78
N TRP A 93 -8.91 -1.47 -18.57
CA TRP A 93 -8.47 -0.14 -18.14
C TRP A 93 -8.92 0.99 -19.07
N ALA A 94 -9.13 0.70 -20.36
CA ALA A 94 -9.70 1.65 -21.30
C ALA A 94 -11.12 2.12 -20.90
N ASN A 95 -11.83 1.33 -20.09
CA ASN A 95 -13.17 1.63 -19.59
C ASN A 95 -13.16 2.01 -18.09
N VAL A 96 -11.99 2.29 -17.51
CA VAL A 96 -11.86 2.71 -16.12
C VAL A 96 -11.47 4.17 -16.09
N TYR A 97 -12.25 4.95 -15.35
CA TYR A 97 -11.98 6.35 -15.11
C TYR A 97 -11.98 6.59 -13.61
N TYR A 98 -11.01 7.36 -13.16
CA TYR A 98 -10.87 7.70 -11.75
C TYR A 98 -10.72 9.20 -11.57
N TRP A 99 -11.15 9.67 -10.41
CA TRP A 99 -10.91 11.02 -9.96
C TRP A 99 -10.31 10.95 -8.56
N LYS A 100 -9.14 11.55 -8.38
CA LYS A 100 -8.42 11.57 -7.11
C LYS A 100 -8.73 12.87 -6.37
N THR A 101 -9.20 12.75 -5.14
CA THR A 101 -9.35 13.86 -4.19
C THR A 101 -8.53 13.60 -2.93
N ILE A 102 -7.95 14.66 -2.35
CA ILE A 102 -7.05 14.59 -1.19
C ILE A 102 -7.69 15.23 0.05
N SER A 103 -8.39 16.35 -0.12
CA SER A 103 -8.85 17.20 0.99
C SER A 103 -10.36 17.12 1.23
N THR A 104 -11.13 16.55 0.30
CA THR A 104 -12.60 16.56 0.36
C THR A 104 -13.16 15.14 0.20
N PRO A 105 -13.83 14.59 1.22
CA PRO A 105 -14.47 13.28 1.10
C PRO A 105 -15.70 13.37 0.20
N VAL A 106 -15.91 12.35 -0.63
CA VAL A 106 -17.12 12.21 -1.44
C VAL A 106 -18.28 11.82 -0.51
N GLN A 107 -19.11 12.79 -0.12
CA GLN A 107 -20.23 12.57 0.79
C GLN A 107 -21.53 12.17 0.07
N ALA A 108 -21.76 12.68 -1.14
CA ALA A 108 -22.89 12.30 -1.98
C ALA A 108 -22.84 10.82 -2.40
N ASP A 109 -24.00 10.24 -2.69
CA ASP A 109 -24.10 8.90 -3.26
C ASP A 109 -23.65 8.90 -4.73
N LEU A 110 -23.30 7.74 -5.28
CA LEU A 110 -22.81 7.62 -6.66
C LEU A 110 -23.97 7.55 -7.66
N ASN A 111 -23.87 8.34 -8.72
CA ASN A 111 -24.92 8.45 -9.72
C ASN A 111 -24.77 7.39 -10.82
N VAL A 112 -25.90 6.98 -11.41
CA VAL A 112 -25.94 6.16 -12.61
C VAL A 112 -25.80 7.02 -13.87
N THR A 113 -25.20 6.46 -14.92
CA THR A 113 -25.09 7.10 -16.24
C THR A 113 -25.88 6.35 -17.32
N MET A 114 -26.55 7.12 -18.18
CA MET A 114 -27.20 6.64 -19.41
C MET A 114 -26.26 6.66 -20.63
N VAL A 115 -25.01 7.10 -20.46
CA VAL A 115 -23.98 7.13 -21.50
C VAL A 115 -22.94 6.04 -21.21
N PRO A 116 -22.57 5.20 -22.18
CA PRO A 116 -21.49 4.22 -22.04
C PRO A 116 -20.15 4.89 -21.71
N VAL A 117 -19.39 4.30 -20.78
CA VAL A 117 -18.10 4.82 -20.28
C VAL A 117 -17.11 5.26 -21.37
N PRO A 118 -16.91 4.52 -22.48
CA PRO A 118 -16.00 4.96 -23.56
C PRO A 118 -16.37 6.29 -24.23
N GLN A 119 -17.64 6.71 -24.13
CA GLN A 119 -18.19 7.91 -24.75
C GLN A 119 -18.35 9.07 -23.75
N MET A 120 -17.84 8.90 -22.53
CA MET A 120 -17.97 9.87 -21.44
C MET A 120 -16.81 10.86 -21.36
N ASP A 121 -15.77 10.71 -22.19
CA ASP A 121 -14.62 11.60 -22.20
C ASP A 121 -15.03 13.07 -22.43
N GLY A 122 -14.62 13.96 -21.53
CA GLY A 122 -15.02 15.37 -21.51
C GLY A 122 -16.45 15.67 -21.01
N ARG A 123 -17.29 14.66 -20.70
CA ARG A 123 -18.69 14.85 -20.25
C ARG A 123 -18.91 14.54 -18.76
N TRP A 124 -17.84 14.19 -18.04
CA TRP A 124 -17.88 13.80 -16.64
C TRP A 124 -18.51 14.87 -15.74
N GLY A 125 -18.17 16.13 -15.96
CA GLY A 125 -18.68 17.28 -15.21
C GLY A 125 -20.15 17.58 -15.46
N GLU A 126 -20.84 16.90 -16.38
CA GLU A 126 -22.29 17.03 -16.59
C GLU A 126 -23.08 16.02 -15.73
N ILE A 127 -22.51 14.84 -15.52
CA ILE A 127 -23.20 13.66 -14.95
C ILE A 127 -22.80 13.41 -13.49
N PHE A 128 -21.53 13.61 -13.16
CA PHE A 128 -20.95 13.26 -11.86
C PHE A 128 -20.54 14.52 -11.11
N LYS A 129 -21.49 15.09 -10.38
CA LYS A 129 -21.32 16.29 -9.56
C LYS A 129 -21.54 15.92 -8.10
N TYR A 130 -20.45 15.78 -7.35
CA TYR A 130 -20.49 15.34 -5.96
C TYR A 130 -20.07 16.45 -4.97
N LEU A 131 -19.25 17.40 -5.43
CA LEU A 131 -18.68 18.52 -4.68
C LEU A 131 -18.86 19.89 -5.36
N GLY A 132 -19.40 19.95 -6.58
CA GLY A 132 -19.86 21.21 -7.18
C GLY A 132 -19.18 21.65 -8.49
N ASN A 133 -18.81 20.72 -9.38
CA ASN A 133 -18.36 20.91 -10.78
C ASN A 133 -16.84 21.01 -11.05
N ASN A 134 -16.00 20.45 -10.17
CA ASN A 134 -14.54 20.41 -10.38
C ASN A 134 -13.98 18.97 -10.41
N GLU A 135 -14.85 17.97 -10.52
CA GLU A 135 -14.49 16.55 -10.59
C GLU A 135 -13.97 16.22 -11.99
N ASN A 136 -12.65 16.17 -12.13
CA ASN A 136 -12.01 15.78 -13.38
C ASN A 136 -11.65 14.29 -13.34
N PHE A 137 -12.41 13.49 -14.09
CA PHE A 137 -12.15 12.07 -14.24
C PHE A 137 -11.15 11.85 -15.36
N GLN A 138 -10.11 11.06 -15.07
CA GLN A 138 -9.06 10.70 -16.01
C GLN A 138 -9.16 9.21 -16.33
N GLN A 139 -8.92 8.86 -17.59
CA GLN A 139 -8.84 7.46 -18.00
C GLN A 139 -7.63 6.80 -17.34
N ALA A 140 -7.80 5.60 -16.81
CA ALA A 140 -6.70 4.81 -16.30
C ALA A 140 -5.80 4.32 -17.46
N SER A 141 -4.48 4.40 -17.27
CA SER A 141 -3.51 3.77 -18.17
C SER A 141 -3.02 2.45 -17.60
N ASN A 142 -2.47 1.62 -18.49
CA ASN A 142 -1.98 0.28 -18.22
C ASN A 142 -0.47 0.28 -17.85
N ASP A 143 0.02 1.38 -17.28
CA ASP A 143 1.44 1.58 -16.98
C ASP A 143 1.87 0.96 -15.64
#